data_AF-A0A924ZE77-F1
#
_entry.id   AF-A0A924ZE77-F1
#
_cell.length_a   1.000
_cell.length_b   1.000
_cell.length_c   1.000
_cell.angle_alpha   90.00
_cell.angle_beta   90.00
_cell.angle_gamma   90.00
#
_symmetry.space_group_name_H-M   'P 1'
#
loop_
_entity.id
_entity.type
_entity.pdbx_description
1 polymer ?
#
loop_
_entity_poly.entity_id
_entity_poly.type
_entity_poly.pdbx_seq_one_letter_code
_entity_poly.pdbx_strand_id
1 'polypeptide(L)'
;MNTSMRGLSRRSFLRTGAAFGLASVPAGFALPALSSSDLPDIQSILDKISVAGYVREDYRKLYSMTDEPLWDPAKDWIRTVDWEKVRSEQAGKTVRFAIGAADADSAAAGLKPFEELSGIKVELVPIPDDSFYDKAIAEFISGNASFDALQFFSAWLGDFAGPGFLAPLDDYAAKWKLPLDDFYDTYRLNYGYFGGKMVGIPFDCDIQ
;
A
#
# COMPACT_ATOMS: atom_id res chain seq x y z
N MET A 1 -47.81 33.30 35.29
CA MET A 1 -48.85 32.32 34.92
C MET A 1 -48.66 31.98 33.44
N ASN A 2 -48.44 30.69 33.14
CA ASN A 2 -48.70 29.89 31.92
C ASN A 2 -48.57 30.56 30.52
N THR A 3 -47.98 29.95 29.48
CA THR A 3 -48.08 28.53 29.09
C THR A 3 -47.01 28.17 28.05
N SER A 4 -46.49 26.95 28.14
CA SER A 4 -45.66 26.26 27.16
C SER A 4 -46.52 25.60 26.06
N MET A 5 -45.98 25.42 24.85
CA MET A 5 -46.36 24.32 23.96
C MET A 5 -45.20 23.80 23.08
N ARG A 6 -44.89 22.49 23.32
CA ARG A 6 -44.56 21.38 22.39
C ARG A 6 -43.24 21.47 21.60
N GLY A 7 -42.43 20.41 21.43
CA GLY A 7 -42.48 18.96 21.62
C GLY A 7 -41.22 18.39 20.92
N LEU A 8 -40.71 17.16 21.00
CA LEU A 8 -41.08 15.88 21.60
C LEU A 8 -39.76 15.09 21.74
N SER A 9 -39.47 14.57 22.93
CA SER A 9 -38.43 13.56 23.18
C SER A 9 -39.10 12.19 23.19
N ARG A 10 -38.48 11.19 22.55
CA ARG A 10 -38.84 9.78 22.70
C ARG A 10 -37.59 8.97 23.04
N ARG A 11 -37.30 8.85 24.33
CA ARG A 11 -36.65 7.66 24.90
C ARG A 11 -37.76 6.70 25.27
N SER A 12 -37.62 5.40 24.97
CA SER A 12 -37.90 4.35 25.94
C SER A 12 -37.61 2.95 25.38
N PHE A 13 -36.64 2.29 26.01
CA PHE A 13 -36.67 0.89 26.47
C PHE A 13 -36.69 -0.25 25.44
N LEU A 14 -35.70 -1.14 25.58
CA LEU A 14 -35.92 -2.47 26.14
C LEU A 14 -34.59 -3.11 26.55
N ARG A 15 -34.55 -3.56 27.79
CA ARG A 15 -33.52 -4.39 28.39
C ARG A 15 -34.17 -5.76 28.66
N THR A 16 -33.34 -6.79 28.62
CA THR A 16 -33.49 -8.14 29.24
C THR A 16 -33.96 -9.28 28.33
N GLY A 17 -33.18 -10.36 28.32
CA GLY A 17 -33.61 -11.71 27.91
C GLY A 17 -32.42 -12.60 27.53
N ALA A 18 -32.00 -13.49 28.43
CA ALA A 18 -30.95 -14.47 28.21
C ALA A 18 -31.48 -15.79 27.62
N ALA A 19 -30.53 -16.61 27.12
CA ALA A 19 -30.50 -18.08 27.09
C ALA A 19 -31.05 -18.87 25.88
N PHE A 20 -30.11 -19.65 25.30
CA PHE A 20 -30.19 -20.96 24.66
C PHE A 20 -31.05 -21.19 23.40
N GLY A 21 -30.36 -21.58 22.32
CA GLY A 21 -30.91 -22.30 21.18
C GLY A 21 -29.81 -22.71 20.20
N LEU A 22 -29.31 -23.95 20.32
CA LEU A 22 -28.56 -24.61 19.26
C LEU A 22 -29.51 -24.83 18.08
N ALA A 23 -29.34 -24.07 17.01
CA ALA A 23 -30.01 -24.31 15.74
C ALA A 23 -28.97 -24.33 14.62
N SER A 24 -28.80 -25.52 14.03
CA SER A 24 -28.11 -25.75 12.77
C SER A 24 -28.79 -24.95 11.65
N VAL A 25 -28.07 -24.02 11.01
CA VAL A 25 -28.57 -23.28 9.84
C VAL A 25 -27.97 -23.89 8.55
N PRO A 26 -28.77 -24.10 7.50
CA PRO A 26 -28.33 -24.74 6.25
C PRO A 26 -27.44 -23.79 5.43
N ALA A 27 -26.58 -24.38 4.60
CA ALA A 27 -25.80 -23.70 3.58
C ALA A 27 -26.68 -22.81 2.69
N GLY A 28 -26.28 -21.54 2.50
CA GLY A 28 -26.89 -20.67 1.50
C GLY A 28 -27.23 -19.25 1.93
N PHE A 29 -26.40 -18.59 2.75
CA PHE A 29 -26.33 -17.13 2.79
C PHE A 29 -24.88 -16.75 3.02
N ALA A 30 -24.24 -16.16 2.01
CA ALA A 30 -22.94 -15.51 2.20
C ALA A 30 -23.15 -14.40 3.23
N LEU A 31 -22.51 -14.54 4.40
CA LEU A 31 -22.38 -13.45 5.35
C LEU A 31 -21.68 -12.29 4.62
N PRO A 32 -22.14 -11.03 4.78
CA PRO A 32 -21.33 -9.90 4.34
C PRO A 32 -19.99 -10.02 5.05
N ALA A 33 -18.89 -9.86 4.33
CA ALA A 33 -17.55 -9.82 4.90
C ALA A 33 -17.49 -8.68 5.91
N LEU A 34 -17.71 -9.00 7.18
CA LEU A 34 -17.42 -8.14 8.33
C LEU A 34 -15.89 -8.16 8.52
N SER A 35 -15.17 -7.43 7.69
CA SER A 35 -13.73 -7.23 7.83
C SER A 35 -13.28 -5.78 7.56
N SER A 36 -14.21 -4.86 7.34
CA SER A 36 -13.89 -3.46 6.99
C SER A 36 -14.14 -2.47 8.13
N SER A 37 -14.49 -2.92 9.34
CA SER A 37 -14.89 -2.03 10.44
C SER A 37 -13.74 -1.33 11.16
N ASP A 38 -12.50 -1.79 10.98
CA ASP A 38 -11.37 -1.35 11.81
C ASP A 38 -10.36 -0.48 11.04
N LEU A 39 -10.51 -0.33 9.72
CA LEU A 39 -9.65 0.55 8.93
C LEU A 39 -10.04 2.02 9.12
N PRO A 40 -9.07 2.95 9.24
CA PRO A 40 -9.39 4.37 9.34
C PRO A 40 -10.13 4.88 8.10
N ASP A 41 -10.85 5.99 8.28
CA ASP A 41 -11.45 6.73 7.17
C ASP A 41 -10.38 7.12 6.13
N ILE A 42 -10.73 6.99 4.84
CA ILE A 42 -9.81 7.22 3.72
C ILE A 42 -9.30 8.65 3.73
N GLN A 43 -10.18 9.63 3.87
CA GLN A 43 -9.79 11.04 3.84
C GLN A 43 -8.87 11.37 5.02
N SER A 44 -9.17 10.84 6.21
CA SER A 44 -8.30 11.00 7.37
C SER A 44 -6.87 10.44 7.15
N ILE A 45 -6.68 9.43 6.32
CA ILE A 45 -5.35 8.89 5.98
C ILE A 45 -4.68 9.81 4.96
N LEU A 46 -5.39 10.20 3.90
CA LEU A 46 -4.89 11.11 2.86
C LEU A 46 -4.43 12.46 3.45
N ASP A 47 -5.16 12.99 4.43
CA ASP A 47 -4.82 14.25 5.10
C ASP A 47 -3.51 14.14 5.90
N LYS A 48 -3.14 12.93 6.37
CA LYS A 48 -1.87 12.69 7.06
C LYS A 48 -0.68 12.59 6.10
N ILE A 49 -0.92 12.24 4.83
CA ILE A 49 0.11 12.21 3.79
C ILE A 49 0.47 13.65 3.41
N SER A 50 1.34 14.25 4.21
CA SER A 50 1.73 15.67 4.12
C SER A 50 3.17 15.84 4.60
N VAL A 51 3.80 16.97 4.26
CA VAL A 51 5.16 17.29 4.74
C VAL A 51 5.23 17.26 6.26
N ALA A 52 4.24 17.81 6.95
CA ALA A 52 4.16 17.76 8.42
C ALA A 52 3.98 16.34 8.98
N GLY A 53 3.34 15.44 8.22
CA GLY A 53 3.16 14.03 8.58
C GLY A 53 4.41 13.17 8.41
N TYR A 54 5.28 13.49 7.45
CA TYR A 54 6.50 12.73 7.15
C TYR A 54 7.78 13.34 7.69
N VAL A 55 7.85 14.67 7.79
CA VAL A 55 9.05 15.38 8.20
C VAL A 55 8.89 15.90 9.62
N ARG A 56 9.77 15.41 10.51
CA ARG A 56 9.80 15.84 11.92
C ARG A 56 9.88 17.36 12.03
N GLU A 57 9.20 17.89 13.04
CA GLU A 57 9.09 19.34 13.26
C GLU A 57 10.45 20.03 13.42
N ASP A 58 11.42 19.40 14.06
CA ASP A 58 12.76 19.94 14.25
C ASP A 58 13.54 20.08 12.93
N TYR A 59 13.38 19.12 12.02
CA TYR A 59 13.93 19.20 10.66
C TYR A 59 13.23 20.29 9.85
N ARG A 60 11.90 20.38 9.92
CA ARG A 60 11.16 21.46 9.23
C ARG A 60 11.62 22.85 9.69
N LYS A 61 11.85 23.05 10.99
CA LYS A 61 12.41 24.29 11.54
C LYS A 61 13.85 24.53 11.09
N LEU A 62 14.71 23.52 11.17
CA LEU A 62 16.12 23.62 10.79
C LEU A 62 16.30 24.06 9.33
N TYR A 63 15.50 23.50 8.44
CA TYR A 63 15.58 23.76 6.99
C TYR A 63 14.57 24.80 6.50
N SER A 64 13.85 25.48 7.39
CA SER A 64 12.82 26.48 7.05
C SER A 64 11.78 25.96 6.06
N MET A 65 11.37 24.70 6.21
CA MET A 65 10.41 24.05 5.32
C MET A 65 8.99 24.59 5.56
N THR A 66 8.24 24.75 4.47
CA THR A 66 6.79 25.00 4.51
C THR A 66 6.04 23.67 4.59
N ASP A 67 4.73 23.74 4.85
CA ASP A 67 3.84 22.58 4.76
C ASP A 67 3.29 22.36 3.33
N GLU A 68 3.79 23.13 2.35
CA GLU A 68 3.44 22.94 0.94
C GLU A 68 3.97 21.57 0.46
N PRO A 69 3.22 20.84 -0.40
CA PRO A 69 3.69 19.57 -0.93
C PRO A 69 5.06 19.67 -1.60
N LEU A 70 5.91 18.67 -1.38
CA LEU A 70 7.22 18.55 -2.05
C LEU A 70 7.12 17.93 -3.44
N TRP A 71 5.92 17.60 -3.90
CA TRP A 71 5.59 16.94 -5.16
C TRP A 71 4.51 17.72 -5.90
N ASP A 72 4.35 17.47 -7.20
CA ASP A 72 3.25 18.05 -7.99
C ASP A 72 1.92 17.41 -7.58
N PRO A 73 0.98 18.15 -6.95
CA PRO A 73 -0.30 17.60 -6.54
C PRO A 73 -1.16 17.13 -7.73
N ALA A 74 -0.92 17.65 -8.93
CA ALA A 74 -1.64 17.22 -10.14
C ALA A 74 -1.21 15.82 -10.60
N LYS A 75 -0.02 15.35 -10.19
CA LYS A 75 0.52 14.02 -10.48
C LYS A 75 0.42 13.05 -9.30
N ASP A 76 -0.16 13.49 -8.19
CA ASP A 76 -0.34 12.68 -6.98
C ASP A 76 -1.42 11.60 -7.20
N TRP A 77 -0.97 10.47 -7.75
CA TRP A 77 -1.86 9.36 -8.09
C TRP A 77 -2.60 8.82 -6.86
N ILE A 78 -1.99 8.87 -5.66
CA ILE A 78 -2.60 8.38 -4.40
C ILE A 78 -3.92 9.11 -4.13
N ARG A 79 -4.02 10.39 -4.49
CA ARG A 79 -5.25 11.19 -4.31
C ARG A 79 -6.30 10.99 -5.40
N THR A 80 -5.95 10.29 -6.47
CA THR A 80 -6.86 10.02 -7.61
C THR A 80 -7.39 8.59 -7.66
N VAL A 81 -6.83 7.70 -6.83
CA VAL A 81 -7.28 6.30 -6.72
C VAL A 81 -8.62 6.22 -5.99
N ASP A 82 -9.51 5.39 -6.52
CA ASP A 82 -10.74 4.98 -5.85
C ASP A 82 -10.42 3.95 -4.75
N TRP A 83 -10.01 4.45 -3.58
CA TRP A 83 -9.62 3.60 -2.45
C TRP A 83 -10.78 2.80 -1.86
N GLU A 84 -12.03 3.28 -1.99
CA GLU A 84 -13.20 2.50 -1.57
C GLU A 84 -13.33 1.23 -2.41
N LYS A 85 -13.21 1.37 -3.74
CA LYS A 85 -13.18 0.23 -4.64
C LYS A 85 -12.00 -0.69 -4.37
N VAL A 86 -10.79 -0.14 -4.19
CA VAL A 86 -9.60 -0.94 -3.84
C VAL A 86 -9.85 -1.76 -2.58
N ARG A 87 -10.33 -1.14 -1.50
CA ARG A 87 -10.67 -1.84 -0.25
C ARG A 87 -11.70 -2.94 -0.49
N SER A 88 -12.75 -2.65 -1.25
CA SER A 88 -13.81 -3.63 -1.52
C SER A 88 -13.32 -4.89 -2.26
N GLU A 89 -12.29 -4.76 -3.10
CA GLU A 89 -11.77 -5.85 -3.93
C GLU A 89 -10.52 -6.53 -3.35
N GLN A 90 -9.73 -5.81 -2.56
CA GLN A 90 -8.38 -6.21 -2.19
C GLN A 90 -8.15 -6.33 -0.67
N ALA A 91 -9.03 -5.76 0.17
CA ALA A 91 -8.84 -5.81 1.61
C ALA A 91 -8.76 -7.26 2.14
N GLY A 92 -7.88 -7.49 3.11
CA GLY A 92 -7.63 -8.80 3.70
C GLY A 92 -6.65 -9.68 2.91
N LYS A 93 -6.16 -9.23 1.75
CA LYS A 93 -5.05 -9.88 1.05
C LYS A 93 -3.72 -9.55 1.72
N THR A 94 -2.77 -10.45 1.56
CA THR A 94 -1.38 -10.26 1.99
C THR A 94 -0.45 -10.32 0.79
N VAL A 95 0.54 -9.43 0.75
CA VAL A 95 1.63 -9.41 -0.22
C VAL A 95 2.94 -9.55 0.53
N ARG A 96 3.79 -10.50 0.16
CA ARG A 96 5.13 -10.66 0.72
C ARG A 96 6.13 -9.90 -0.14
N PHE A 97 6.84 -8.95 0.45
CA PHE A 97 7.77 -8.06 -0.25
C PHE A 97 9.19 -8.28 0.26
N ALA A 98 10.06 -8.87 -0.55
CA ALA A 98 11.47 -9.02 -0.24
C ALA A 98 12.22 -7.69 -0.37
N ILE A 99 12.92 -7.28 0.67
CA ILE A 99 13.56 -5.96 0.74
C ILE A 99 14.95 -6.05 1.40
N GLY A 100 15.89 -5.21 0.95
CA GLY A 100 17.20 -5.10 1.57
C GLY A 100 17.04 -4.79 3.06
N ALA A 101 17.77 -5.51 3.91
CA ALA A 101 17.60 -5.40 5.35
C ALA A 101 17.87 -3.97 5.86
N ALA A 102 18.75 -3.22 5.17
CA ALA A 102 19.02 -1.82 5.47
C ALA A 102 17.80 -0.89 5.28
N ASP A 103 16.89 -1.23 4.37
CA ASP A 103 15.74 -0.38 3.98
C ASP A 103 14.43 -0.77 4.67
N ALA A 104 14.43 -1.88 5.41
CA ALA A 104 13.21 -2.48 5.96
C ALA A 104 12.40 -1.51 6.85
N ASP A 105 13.06 -0.75 7.72
CA ASP A 105 12.39 0.19 8.62
C ASP A 105 11.77 1.37 7.85
N SER A 106 12.50 1.88 6.85
CA SER A 106 12.01 2.97 5.98
C SER A 106 10.80 2.53 5.17
N ALA A 107 10.86 1.33 4.58
CA ALA A 107 9.75 0.75 3.84
C ALA A 107 8.55 0.47 4.74
N ALA A 108 8.75 -0.05 5.95
CA ALA A 108 7.65 -0.28 6.89
C ALA A 108 6.90 1.02 7.22
N ALA A 109 7.62 2.12 7.42
CA ALA A 109 7.00 3.43 7.64
C ALA A 109 6.24 3.93 6.40
N GLY A 110 6.80 3.77 5.21
CA GLY A 110 6.19 4.17 3.94
C GLY A 110 4.96 3.33 3.54
N LEU A 111 4.90 2.07 3.94
CA LEU A 111 3.82 1.15 3.63
C LEU A 111 2.56 1.39 4.45
N LYS A 112 2.69 1.92 5.67
CA LYS A 112 1.56 2.07 6.60
C LYS A 112 0.34 2.80 5.99
N PRO A 113 0.50 3.96 5.31
CA PRO A 113 -0.64 4.60 4.65
C PRO A 113 -1.24 3.75 3.53
N PHE A 114 -0.42 3.00 2.79
CA PHE A 114 -0.92 2.09 1.76
C PHE A 114 -1.75 0.94 2.35
N GLU A 115 -1.28 0.31 3.43
CA GLU A 115 -2.03 -0.73 4.13
C GLU A 115 -3.35 -0.20 4.68
N GLU A 116 -3.31 0.98 5.32
CA GLU A 116 -4.51 1.64 5.83
C GLU A 116 -5.49 2.02 4.70
N LEU A 117 -4.99 2.53 3.56
CA LEU A 117 -5.81 2.94 2.41
C LEU A 117 -6.40 1.75 1.64
N SER A 118 -5.63 0.68 1.42
CA SER A 118 -6.03 -0.44 0.57
C SER A 118 -6.67 -1.60 1.35
N GLY A 119 -6.37 -1.72 2.64
CA GLY A 119 -6.68 -2.92 3.44
C GLY A 119 -5.83 -4.14 3.08
N ILE A 120 -4.83 -4.00 2.20
CA ILE A 120 -3.84 -5.03 1.91
C ILE A 120 -2.78 -4.99 3.01
N LYS A 121 -2.36 -6.16 3.49
CA LYS A 121 -1.21 -6.30 4.38
C LYS A 121 0.06 -6.55 3.57
N VAL A 122 1.14 -5.86 3.85
CA VAL A 122 2.44 -6.07 3.24
C VAL A 122 3.40 -6.65 4.28
N GLU A 123 3.80 -7.90 4.06
CA GLU A 123 4.77 -8.59 4.90
C GLU A 123 6.16 -8.41 4.31
N LEU A 124 6.96 -7.54 4.95
CA LEU A 124 8.35 -7.37 4.58
C LEU A 124 9.15 -8.64 4.90
N VAL A 125 9.92 -9.09 3.91
CA VAL A 125 10.88 -10.19 4.03
C VAL A 125 12.26 -9.57 3.92
N PRO A 126 12.85 -9.09 5.03
CA PRO A 126 14.18 -8.49 5.01
C PRO A 126 15.22 -9.57 4.69
N ILE A 127 16.11 -9.25 3.75
CA ILE A 127 17.23 -10.12 3.35
C ILE A 127 18.52 -9.32 3.47
N PRO A 128 19.58 -9.85 4.11
CA PRO A 128 20.88 -9.19 4.15
C PRO A 128 21.39 -8.88 2.74
N ASP A 129 21.80 -7.63 2.50
CA ASP A 129 22.10 -7.11 1.16
C ASP A 129 23.22 -7.90 0.44
N ASP A 130 24.18 -8.40 1.21
CA ASP A 130 25.30 -9.24 0.74
C ASP A 130 24.86 -10.60 0.18
N SER A 131 23.71 -11.09 0.62
CA SER A 131 23.15 -12.40 0.24
C SER A 131 21.91 -12.29 -0.64
N PHE A 132 21.42 -11.08 -0.90
CA PHE A 132 20.13 -10.86 -1.54
C PHE A 132 20.07 -11.47 -2.93
N TYR A 133 21.05 -11.14 -3.78
CA TYR A 133 21.11 -11.61 -5.17
C TYR A 133 21.02 -13.14 -5.26
N ASP A 134 21.90 -13.84 -4.53
CA ASP A 134 21.98 -15.30 -4.57
C ASP A 134 20.68 -15.95 -4.09
N LYS A 135 20.06 -15.39 -3.04
CA LYS A 135 18.79 -15.87 -2.54
C LYS A 135 17.66 -15.65 -3.56
N ALA A 136 17.57 -14.46 -4.15
CA ALA A 136 16.55 -14.15 -5.14
C ALA A 136 16.65 -15.08 -6.37
N ILE A 137 17.86 -15.26 -6.91
CA ILE A 137 18.11 -16.18 -8.04
C ILE A 137 17.75 -17.62 -7.67
N ALA A 138 18.15 -18.10 -6.49
CA ALA A 138 17.82 -19.46 -6.05
C ALA A 138 16.30 -19.69 -5.96
N GLU A 139 15.57 -18.71 -5.43
CA GLU A 139 14.11 -18.77 -5.34
C GLU A 139 13.44 -18.72 -6.73
N PHE A 140 13.91 -17.88 -7.65
CA PHE A 140 13.41 -17.83 -9.03
C PHE A 140 13.62 -19.15 -9.77
N ILE A 141 14.83 -19.73 -9.70
CA ILE A 141 15.16 -21.01 -10.36
C ILE A 141 14.33 -22.15 -9.78
N SER A 142 14.02 -22.11 -8.48
CA SER A 142 13.19 -23.12 -7.84
C SER A 142 11.73 -23.14 -8.35
N GLY A 143 11.26 -22.03 -8.95
CA GLY A 143 9.88 -21.85 -9.37
C GLY A 143 8.88 -21.70 -8.22
N ASN A 144 9.35 -21.62 -6.97
CA ASN A 144 8.53 -21.50 -5.77
C ASN A 144 9.06 -20.39 -4.85
N ALA A 145 9.07 -19.16 -5.37
CA ALA A 145 9.48 -18.00 -4.62
C ALA A 145 8.58 -17.81 -3.39
N SER A 146 9.20 -17.44 -2.28
CA SER A 146 8.55 -17.17 -1.01
C SER A 146 8.03 -15.74 -0.90
N PHE A 147 8.24 -14.90 -1.91
CA PHE A 147 7.77 -13.52 -1.95
C PHE A 147 7.09 -13.20 -3.29
N ASP A 148 6.18 -12.24 -3.27
CA ASP A 148 5.36 -11.82 -4.41
C ASP A 148 6.01 -10.63 -5.16
N ALA A 149 6.77 -9.81 -4.44
CA ALA A 149 7.52 -8.68 -4.95
C ALA A 149 8.93 -8.64 -4.35
N LEU A 150 9.88 -8.01 -5.04
CA LEU A 150 11.22 -7.78 -4.51
C LEU A 150 11.77 -6.40 -4.87
N GLN A 151 12.58 -5.84 -3.98
CA GLN A 151 13.53 -4.79 -4.29
C GLN A 151 14.78 -5.44 -4.87
N PHE A 152 15.39 -4.82 -5.89
CA PHE A 152 16.66 -5.28 -6.45
C PHE A 152 17.47 -4.11 -7.00
N PHE A 153 18.79 -4.25 -7.06
CA PHE A 153 19.66 -3.24 -7.65
C PHE A 153 19.60 -3.28 -9.18
N SER A 154 19.66 -2.10 -9.82
CA SER A 154 19.52 -1.96 -11.28
C SER A 154 20.52 -2.79 -12.09
N ALA A 155 21.74 -3.00 -11.56
CA ALA A 155 22.74 -3.86 -12.19
C ALA A 155 22.28 -5.31 -12.40
N TRP A 156 21.31 -5.79 -11.60
CA TRP A 156 20.79 -7.16 -11.68
C TRP A 156 19.61 -7.30 -12.65
N LEU A 157 19.11 -6.19 -13.20
CA LEU A 157 17.91 -6.17 -14.05
C LEU A 157 18.01 -7.15 -15.23
N GLY A 158 19.17 -7.20 -15.90
CA GLY A 158 19.38 -8.10 -17.03
C GLY A 158 19.32 -9.58 -16.65
N ASP A 159 19.91 -9.93 -15.51
CA ASP A 159 19.95 -11.31 -15.01
C ASP A 159 18.58 -11.79 -14.53
N PHE A 160 17.73 -10.86 -14.06
CA PHE A 160 16.39 -11.19 -13.59
C PHE A 160 15.36 -11.19 -14.73
N ALA A 161 15.39 -10.17 -15.59
CA ALA A 161 14.44 -9.99 -16.68
C ALA A 161 14.75 -10.88 -17.89
N GLY A 162 16.03 -11.10 -18.22
CA GLY A 162 16.47 -11.88 -19.38
C GLY A 162 15.92 -13.31 -19.42
N PRO A 163 16.01 -14.07 -18.31
CA PRO A 163 15.40 -15.41 -18.19
C PRO A 163 13.87 -15.39 -18.02
N GLY A 164 13.26 -14.21 -17.82
CA GLY A 164 11.82 -14.06 -17.64
C GLY A 164 11.31 -14.23 -16.21
N PHE A 165 12.13 -13.97 -15.19
CA PHE A 165 11.70 -14.07 -13.79
C PHE A 165 10.80 -12.91 -13.33
N LEU A 166 10.90 -11.75 -14.00
CA LEU A 166 10.10 -10.57 -13.66
C LEU A 166 8.83 -10.49 -14.51
N ALA A 167 7.70 -10.20 -13.86
CA ALA A 167 6.42 -10.01 -14.53
C ALA A 167 6.40 -8.67 -15.29
N PRO A 168 5.87 -8.62 -16.52
CA PRO A 168 5.60 -7.37 -17.21
C PRO A 168 4.60 -6.51 -16.42
N LEU A 169 4.88 -5.21 -16.32
CA LEU A 169 4.10 -4.26 -15.55
C LEU A 169 3.33 -3.24 -16.41
N ASP A 170 3.48 -3.26 -17.73
CA ASP A 170 2.88 -2.28 -18.64
C ASP A 170 1.36 -2.16 -18.46
N ASP A 171 0.66 -3.30 -18.37
CA ASP A 171 -0.80 -3.32 -18.16
C ASP A 171 -1.19 -2.77 -16.78
N TYR A 172 -0.38 -3.02 -15.75
CA TYR A 172 -0.59 -2.47 -14.42
C TYR A 172 -0.34 -0.97 -14.40
N ALA A 173 0.73 -0.51 -15.05
CA ALA A 173 1.05 0.91 -15.17
C ALA A 173 -0.07 1.67 -15.90
N ALA A 174 -0.62 1.11 -16.97
CA ALA A 174 -1.76 1.67 -17.68
C ALA A 174 -3.03 1.67 -16.82
N LYS A 175 -3.35 0.55 -16.16
CA LYS A 175 -4.53 0.40 -15.29
C LYS A 175 -4.54 1.42 -14.15
N TRP A 176 -3.41 1.59 -13.49
CA TRP A 176 -3.26 2.47 -12.33
C TRP A 176 -2.81 3.89 -12.68
N LYS A 177 -2.63 4.18 -13.98
CA LYS A 177 -2.18 5.47 -14.50
C LYS A 177 -0.94 5.96 -13.77
N LEU A 178 0.06 5.08 -13.63
CA LEU A 178 1.30 5.44 -12.95
C LEU A 178 1.91 6.69 -13.62
N PRO A 179 2.31 7.71 -12.85
CA PRO A 179 2.89 8.94 -13.39
C PRO A 179 4.36 8.70 -13.79
N LEU A 180 4.55 7.85 -14.82
CA LEU A 180 5.88 7.44 -15.26
C LEU A 180 6.72 8.62 -15.79
N ASP A 181 6.08 9.68 -16.25
CA ASP A 181 6.71 10.93 -16.69
C ASP A 181 7.18 11.82 -15.52
N ASP A 182 6.89 11.44 -14.27
CA ASP A 182 7.40 12.12 -13.07
C ASP A 182 8.75 11.57 -12.61
N PHE A 183 9.22 10.46 -13.20
CA PHE A 183 10.57 9.96 -13.02
C PHE A 183 11.50 10.53 -14.08
N TYR A 184 12.75 10.84 -13.70
CA TYR A 184 13.78 11.10 -14.70
C TYR A 184 13.98 9.87 -15.58
N ASP A 185 14.08 10.10 -16.90
CA ASP A 185 14.25 9.03 -17.89
C ASP A 185 15.40 8.08 -17.59
N THR A 186 16.52 8.60 -17.07
CA THR A 186 17.68 7.79 -16.67
C THR A 186 17.29 6.69 -15.69
N TYR A 187 16.54 7.01 -14.63
CA TYR A 187 16.13 6.03 -13.64
C TYR A 187 15.02 5.14 -14.18
N ARG A 188 14.01 5.73 -14.80
CA ARG A 188 12.89 4.97 -15.36
C ARG A 188 13.37 3.91 -16.34
N LEU A 189 14.21 4.27 -17.30
CA LEU A 189 14.68 3.36 -18.35
C LEU A 189 15.69 2.33 -17.81
N ASN A 190 16.62 2.71 -16.94
CA ASN A 190 17.65 1.79 -16.44
C ASN A 190 17.17 0.87 -15.31
N TYR A 191 16.11 1.23 -14.57
CA TYR A 191 15.66 0.50 -13.38
C TYR A 191 14.34 -0.23 -13.65
N GLY A 192 13.55 0.26 -14.61
CA GLY A 192 12.20 -0.24 -14.85
C GLY A 192 11.99 -0.98 -16.16
N TYR A 193 12.89 -0.85 -17.16
CA TYR A 193 12.64 -1.37 -18.51
C TYR A 193 13.71 -2.35 -18.99
N PHE A 194 13.27 -3.48 -19.53
CA PHE A 194 14.14 -4.46 -20.20
C PHE A 194 13.50 -4.92 -21.51
N GLY A 195 14.26 -4.87 -22.61
CA GLY A 195 13.75 -5.26 -23.93
C GLY A 195 12.52 -4.47 -24.39
N GLY A 196 12.39 -3.21 -23.95
CA GLY A 196 11.23 -2.35 -24.25
C GLY A 196 9.97 -2.63 -23.43
N LYS A 197 10.02 -3.53 -22.43
CA LYS A 197 8.91 -3.82 -21.52
C LYS A 197 9.19 -3.30 -20.13
N MET A 198 8.16 -2.81 -19.45
CA MET A 198 8.27 -2.42 -18.05
C MET A 198 8.25 -3.69 -17.18
N VAL A 199 9.23 -3.84 -16.29
CA VAL A 199 9.38 -4.99 -15.38
C VAL A 199 9.67 -4.57 -13.94
N GLY A 200 9.85 -3.27 -13.70
CA GLY A 200 10.08 -2.70 -12.39
C GLY A 200 9.61 -1.24 -12.31
N ILE A 201 9.51 -0.73 -11.09
CA ILE A 201 9.22 0.68 -10.79
C ILE A 201 10.42 1.21 -10.00
N PRO A 202 10.99 2.39 -10.35
CA PRO A 202 12.05 2.98 -9.55
C PRO A 202 11.57 3.22 -8.10
N PHE A 203 12.34 2.72 -7.13
CA PHE A 203 12.02 2.77 -5.69
C PHE A 203 13.02 3.66 -4.94
N ASP A 204 14.30 3.30 -5.04
CA ASP A 204 15.45 4.07 -4.58
C ASP A 204 16.46 4.18 -5.73
N CYS A 205 17.11 5.33 -5.87
CA CYS A 205 17.77 5.75 -7.10
C CYS A 205 19.16 6.36 -6.86
N ASP A 206 20.13 5.51 -6.54
CA ASP A 206 21.54 5.84 -6.65
C ASP A 206 22.03 5.71 -8.10
N ILE A 207 22.93 6.58 -8.56
CA ILE A 207 23.73 6.29 -9.76
C ILE A 207 24.97 5.53 -9.28
N GLN A 208 25.06 4.26 -9.65
CA GLN A 208 26.17 3.36 -9.30
C GLN A 208 27.13 3.19 -10.48
#